data_AF-A0A0K2ULX6-F1
#
_entry.id   AF-A0A0K2ULX6-F1
#
_cell.length_a   1.000
_cell.length_b   1.000
_cell.length_c   1.000
_cell.angle_alpha   90.00
_cell.angle_beta   90.00
_cell.angle_gamma   90.00
#
_symmetry.space_group_name_H-M   'P 1'
#
loop_
_entity.id
_entity.type
_entity.pdbx_description
1 polymer ?
#
loop_
_entity_poly.entity_id
_entity_poly.type
_entity_poly.pdbx_seq_one_letter_code
_entity_poly.pdbx_strand_id
1 'polypeptide(L)'
;DEIRKYLYDNRFDDGDDVAVKIIRIFANASINPEAGTEMAICPNLVETILRILDINESDSRLDLLISTVSTLNNLSFYPIFSHHCVYDKLIPKFSFHDNIQLATESMRVLGNLSRKTEIRNRFATDGYLERLLISIPSKNKEYDYSTYGVMVNMMVDAAHRPIFRQGNGFQKSLEILEEGIKEEDFVLCTLVCQALWNYSIDLESCYVNADEITDLNDILSIVLYQRQQDDLPETVIDTDDFEDLYSISQGLLIRYNKIVSSLSGESSSNHEDE
;
A
#
# COMPACT_ATOMS: atom_id res chain seq x y z
N ASP A 1 -9.76 52.66 12.54
CA ASP A 1 -10.41 52.13 11.32
C ASP A 1 -9.48 51.42 10.36
N GLU A 2 -8.26 51.92 10.08
CA GLU A 2 -7.29 51.21 9.23
C GLU A 2 -6.76 49.88 9.82
N ILE A 3 -6.52 49.81 11.14
CA ILE A 3 -6.15 48.54 11.82
C ILE A 3 -7.30 47.54 11.76
N ARG A 4 -8.54 48.02 11.84
CA ARG A 4 -9.75 47.18 11.78
C ARG A 4 -9.95 46.64 10.36
N LYS A 5 -9.62 47.44 9.34
CA LYS A 5 -9.62 47.05 7.93
C LYS A 5 -8.49 46.07 7.61
N TYR A 6 -7.28 46.28 8.14
CA TYR A 6 -6.17 45.32 8.00
C TYR A 6 -6.48 43.94 8.62
N LEU A 7 -7.19 43.89 9.76
CA LEU A 7 -7.63 42.64 10.37
C LEU A 7 -8.81 41.98 9.65
N TYR A 8 -9.62 42.76 8.91
CA TYR A 8 -10.76 42.24 8.15
C TYR A 8 -10.34 41.74 6.76
N ASP A 9 -9.34 42.40 6.16
CA ASP A 9 -8.75 42.05 4.87
C ASP A 9 -7.71 40.93 5.00
N ASN A 10 -7.12 40.73 6.19
CA ASN A 10 -6.30 39.57 6.56
C ASN A 10 -7.02 38.63 7.53
N ARG A 11 -8.29 38.26 7.25
CA ARG A 11 -8.92 37.14 7.94
C ARG A 11 -8.18 35.85 7.57
N PHE A 12 -7.11 35.58 8.31
CA PHE A 12 -6.60 34.24 8.46
C PHE A 12 -7.74 33.35 8.95
N ASP A 13 -7.77 32.14 8.44
CA ASP A 13 -8.55 31.04 8.99
C ASP A 13 -7.91 30.62 10.34
N ASP A 14 -7.82 31.56 11.30
CA ASP A 14 -6.92 31.52 12.46
C ASP A 14 -7.07 30.24 13.31
N GLY A 15 -8.29 29.70 13.36
CA GLY A 15 -8.57 28.45 14.07
C GLY A 15 -7.97 27.23 13.37
N ASP A 16 -8.06 27.18 12.04
CA ASP A 16 -7.56 26.08 11.24
C ASP A 16 -6.04 26.13 11.11
N ASP A 17 -5.46 27.32 10.95
CA ASP A 17 -4.00 27.48 10.93
C ASP A 17 -3.36 27.05 12.27
N VAL A 18 -4.01 27.40 13.38
CA VAL A 18 -3.58 26.94 14.71
C VAL A 18 -3.78 25.42 14.85
N ALA A 19 -4.91 24.88 14.38
CA ALA A 19 -5.17 23.44 14.40
C ALA A 19 -4.13 22.67 13.57
N VAL A 20 -3.79 23.14 12.37
CA VAL A 20 -2.74 22.56 11.52
C VAL A 20 -1.42 22.51 12.26
N LYS A 21 -1.02 23.62 12.90
CA LYS A 21 0.24 23.68 13.67
C LYS A 21 0.23 22.71 14.85
N ILE A 22 -0.88 22.61 15.60
CA ILE A 22 -1.03 21.68 16.72
C ILE A 22 -0.97 20.23 16.22
N ILE A 23 -1.70 19.90 15.17
CA ILE A 23 -1.70 18.56 14.56
C ILE A 23 -0.29 18.18 14.08
N ARG A 24 0.44 19.10 13.44
CA ARG A 24 1.83 18.86 13.03
C ARG A 24 2.78 18.63 14.21
N ILE A 25 2.53 19.25 15.36
CA ILE A 25 3.29 18.93 16.59
C ILE A 25 3.05 17.47 17.00
N PHE A 26 1.79 17.00 16.99
CA PHE A 26 1.49 15.60 17.28
C PHE A 26 2.09 14.65 16.24
N ALA A 27 2.01 14.98 14.95
CA ALA A 27 2.65 14.21 13.87
C ALA A 27 4.15 14.03 14.15
N ASN A 28 4.86 15.13 14.42
CA ASN A 28 6.30 15.09 14.68
C ASN A 28 6.64 14.36 15.98
N ALA A 29 5.86 14.57 17.05
CA ALA A 29 6.06 13.87 18.32
C ALA A 29 5.86 12.35 18.16
N SER A 30 4.92 11.93 17.31
CA SER A 30 4.56 10.51 17.14
C SER A 30 5.59 9.68 16.37
N ILE A 31 6.60 10.33 15.79
CA ILE A 31 7.76 9.66 15.19
C ILE A 31 8.63 9.02 16.28
N ASN A 32 8.67 9.59 17.49
CA ASN A 32 9.36 8.97 18.60
C ASN A 32 8.57 7.74 19.09
N PRO A 33 9.17 6.54 19.23
CA PRO A 33 8.45 5.32 19.57
C PRO A 33 7.70 5.35 20.90
N GLU A 34 8.28 5.98 21.94
CA GLU A 34 7.67 6.08 23.26
C GLU A 34 6.46 7.03 23.21
N ALA A 35 6.67 8.25 22.71
CA ALA A 35 5.60 9.23 22.59
C ALA A 35 4.50 8.78 21.62
N GLY A 36 4.87 8.17 20.49
CA GLY A 36 3.96 7.63 19.49
C GLY A 36 3.06 6.53 20.04
N THR A 37 3.64 5.58 20.81
CA THR A 37 2.87 4.51 21.46
C THR A 37 1.87 5.07 22.47
N GLU A 38 2.32 5.96 23.37
CA GLU A 38 1.46 6.58 24.39
C GLU A 38 0.34 7.42 23.77
N MET A 39 0.64 8.16 22.69
CA MET A 39 -0.36 8.93 21.96
C MET A 39 -1.36 8.04 21.22
N ALA A 40 -0.91 6.94 20.61
CA ALA A 40 -1.76 6.03 19.86
C ALA A 40 -2.79 5.34 20.76
N ILE A 41 -2.45 5.04 22.01
CA ILE A 41 -3.38 4.43 22.98
C ILE A 41 -4.21 5.46 23.75
N CYS A 42 -3.94 6.75 23.61
CA CYS A 42 -4.66 7.83 24.31
C CYS A 42 -6.04 8.09 23.66
N PRO A 43 -7.16 7.69 24.30
CA PRO A 43 -8.49 7.77 23.68
C PRO A 43 -8.88 9.21 23.33
N ASN A 44 -8.64 10.13 24.25
CA ASN A 44 -9.00 11.54 24.06
C ASN A 44 -8.28 12.16 22.85
N LEU A 45 -7.01 11.82 22.64
CA LEU A 45 -6.25 12.33 21.51
C LEU A 45 -6.77 11.74 20.19
N VAL A 46 -6.87 10.42 20.11
CA VAL A 46 -7.35 9.73 18.90
C VAL A 46 -8.77 10.16 18.55
N GLU A 47 -9.69 10.21 19.52
CA GLU A 47 -11.06 10.69 19.28
C GLU A 47 -11.10 12.16 18.83
N THR A 48 -10.23 13.02 19.36
CA THR A 48 -10.16 14.42 18.93
C THR A 48 -9.67 14.52 17.48
N ILE A 49 -8.64 13.77 17.11
CA ILE A 49 -8.13 13.68 15.74
C ILE A 49 -9.24 13.17 14.80
N LEU A 50 -9.99 12.13 15.20
CA LEU A 50 -11.08 11.59 14.42
C LEU A 50 -12.25 12.56 14.24
N ARG A 51 -12.53 13.43 15.22
CA ARG A 51 -13.54 14.49 15.08
C ARG A 51 -13.12 15.56 14.06
N ILE A 52 -11.82 15.80 13.88
CA ILE A 52 -11.33 16.73 12.86
C ILE A 52 -11.62 16.20 11.45
N LEU A 53 -11.57 14.88 11.24
CA LEU A 53 -11.96 14.24 9.98
C LEU A 53 -13.46 14.32 9.63
N ASP A 54 -14.31 14.64 10.61
CA ASP A 54 -15.75 14.82 10.36
C ASP A 54 -16.11 16.24 9.90
N ILE A 55 -15.14 17.14 9.83
CA ILE A 55 -15.35 18.51 9.37
C ILE A 55 -15.44 18.53 7.83
N ASN A 56 -16.28 19.41 7.27
CA ASN A 56 -16.55 19.49 5.82
C ASN A 56 -15.26 19.52 4.98
N GLU A 57 -15.26 18.69 3.93
CA GLU A 57 -14.24 18.58 2.89
C GLU A 57 -14.31 19.81 1.95
N SER A 58 -13.83 20.96 2.42
CA SER A 58 -13.61 22.13 1.56
C SER A 58 -12.12 22.26 1.24
N ASP A 59 -11.80 22.76 0.05
CA ASP A 59 -10.42 23.04 -0.38
C ASP A 59 -9.67 23.93 0.63
N SER A 60 -10.40 24.82 1.32
CA SER A 60 -9.84 25.69 2.36
C SER A 60 -9.28 24.93 3.58
N ARG A 61 -9.70 23.69 3.81
CA ARG A 61 -9.31 22.87 4.98
C ARG A 61 -8.41 21.68 4.61
N LEU A 62 -8.01 21.58 3.35
CA LEU A 62 -7.24 20.46 2.83
C LEU A 62 -5.93 20.24 3.60
N ASP A 63 -5.22 21.30 3.96
CA ASP A 63 -3.97 21.23 4.74
C ASP A 63 -4.18 20.62 6.14
N LEU A 64 -5.31 20.93 6.77
CA LEU A 64 -5.69 20.33 8.05
C LEU A 64 -6.02 18.86 7.88
N LEU A 65 -6.79 18.48 6.85
CA LEU A 65 -7.11 17.09 6.56
C LEU A 65 -5.85 16.26 6.29
N ILE A 66 -4.97 16.75 5.41
CA ILE A 66 -3.68 16.08 5.11
C ILE A 66 -2.86 15.93 6.40
N SER A 67 -2.69 17.00 7.17
CA SER A 67 -1.91 16.92 8.43
C SER A 67 -2.55 15.94 9.42
N THR A 68 -3.88 15.86 9.45
CA THR A 68 -4.63 14.94 10.33
C THR A 68 -4.45 13.49 9.90
N VAL A 69 -4.59 13.19 8.61
CA VAL A 69 -4.38 11.84 8.07
C VAL A 69 -2.92 11.40 8.23
N SER A 70 -1.94 12.27 7.99
CA SER A 70 -0.53 11.97 8.25
C SER A 70 -0.23 11.71 9.72
N THR A 71 -0.91 12.41 10.64
CA THR A 71 -0.82 12.10 12.08
C THR A 71 -1.40 10.71 12.37
N LEU A 72 -2.54 10.36 11.77
CA LEU A 72 -3.11 9.03 11.91
C LEU A 72 -2.24 7.94 11.28
N ASN A 73 -1.52 8.23 10.21
CA ASN A 73 -0.55 7.30 9.64
C ASN A 73 0.52 6.95 10.69
N ASN A 74 1.14 7.96 11.32
CA ASN A 74 2.13 7.73 12.36
C ASN A 74 1.54 7.00 13.59
N LEU A 75 0.35 7.38 14.04
CA LEU A 75 -0.28 6.73 15.21
C LEU A 75 -0.74 5.30 14.92
N SER A 76 -1.23 5.03 13.71
CA SER A 76 -1.69 3.70 13.30
C SER A 76 -0.56 2.70 13.11
N PHE A 77 0.69 3.16 12.99
CA PHE A 77 1.87 2.30 13.05
C PHE A 77 1.94 1.52 14.38
N TYR A 78 1.50 2.14 15.48
CA TYR A 78 1.43 1.55 16.81
C TYR A 78 0.06 0.90 17.08
N PRO A 79 -0.14 0.22 18.24
CA PRO A 79 -1.45 -0.27 18.67
C PRO A 79 -2.48 0.85 18.95
N ILE A 80 -2.99 1.47 17.89
CA ILE A 80 -3.89 2.62 17.99
C ILE A 80 -5.23 2.25 18.63
N PHE A 81 -5.70 3.13 19.51
CA PHE A 81 -7.01 3.06 20.11
C PHE A 81 -8.10 3.11 19.03
N SER A 82 -9.09 2.22 19.14
CA SER A 82 -10.26 2.20 18.26
C SER A 82 -9.93 2.18 16.76
N HIS A 83 -9.03 1.29 16.32
CA HIS A 83 -8.66 1.12 14.91
C HIS A 83 -9.86 0.92 13.97
N HIS A 84 -10.95 0.31 14.43
CA HIS A 84 -12.19 0.22 13.64
C HIS A 84 -12.83 1.59 13.38
N CYS A 85 -12.83 2.48 14.38
CA CYS A 85 -13.34 3.84 14.22
C CYS A 85 -12.46 4.67 13.28
N VAL A 86 -11.14 4.45 13.34
CA VAL A 86 -10.19 5.04 12.38
C VAL A 86 -10.54 4.57 10.97
N TYR A 87 -10.72 3.26 10.76
CA TYR A 87 -11.13 2.72 9.47
C TYR A 87 -12.45 3.36 8.99
N ASP A 88 -13.49 3.37 9.84
CA ASP A 88 -14.85 3.83 9.48
C ASP A 88 -14.90 5.28 9.01
N LYS A 89 -14.09 6.13 9.63
CA LYS A 89 -14.10 7.56 9.35
C LYS A 89 -13.22 7.94 8.18
N LEU A 90 -12.16 7.16 7.92
CA LEU A 90 -11.08 7.55 7.02
C LEU A 90 -11.16 6.81 5.69
N ILE A 91 -11.25 5.48 5.72
CA ILE A 91 -11.05 4.64 4.53
C ILE A 91 -12.15 4.84 3.47
N PRO A 92 -13.45 4.80 3.83
CA PRO A 92 -14.52 5.06 2.86
C PRO A 92 -14.45 6.43 2.18
N LYS A 93 -13.95 7.44 2.91
CA LYS A 93 -13.94 8.83 2.45
C LYS A 93 -12.72 9.14 1.60
N PHE A 94 -11.54 8.70 2.04
CA PHE A 94 -10.30 9.32 1.57
C PHE A 94 -9.42 8.41 0.73
N SER A 95 -9.53 7.08 0.82
CA SER A 95 -8.65 6.15 0.09
C SER A 95 -8.68 6.29 -1.43
N PHE A 96 -9.75 6.86 -1.99
CA PHE A 96 -9.95 7.04 -3.44
C PHE A 96 -10.38 8.47 -3.76
N HIS A 97 -9.91 9.43 -2.98
CA HIS A 97 -10.25 10.85 -3.11
C HIS A 97 -9.52 11.48 -4.30
N ASP A 98 -10.13 12.50 -4.93
CA ASP A 98 -9.56 13.20 -6.09
C ASP A 98 -8.22 13.88 -5.77
N ASN A 99 -8.06 14.31 -4.51
CA ASN A 99 -6.76 14.72 -3.98
C ASN A 99 -5.87 13.50 -3.72
N ILE A 100 -4.90 13.28 -4.60
CA ILE A 100 -3.98 12.14 -4.55
C ILE A 100 -3.15 12.08 -3.27
N GLN A 101 -2.76 13.23 -2.70
CA GLN A 101 -1.98 13.25 -1.46
C GLN A 101 -2.80 12.71 -0.28
N LEU A 102 -4.07 13.11 -0.19
CA LEU A 102 -4.99 12.61 0.82
C LEU A 102 -5.27 11.12 0.64
N ALA A 103 -5.41 10.67 -0.62
CA ALA A 103 -5.58 9.26 -0.95
C ALA A 103 -4.35 8.44 -0.57
N THR A 104 -3.14 8.90 -0.92
CA THR A 104 -1.88 8.26 -0.57
C THR A 104 -1.71 8.12 0.95
N GLU A 105 -1.90 9.21 1.71
CA GLU A 105 -1.79 9.17 3.17
C GLU A 105 -2.85 8.25 3.79
N SER A 106 -4.05 8.20 3.21
CA SER A 106 -5.10 7.28 3.66
C SER A 106 -4.77 5.82 3.38
N MET A 107 -4.14 5.54 2.24
CA MET A 107 -3.62 4.20 1.92
C MET A 107 -2.48 3.79 2.86
N ARG A 108 -1.64 4.73 3.32
CA ARG A 108 -0.61 4.45 4.34
C ARG A 108 -1.23 4.08 5.70
N VAL A 109 -2.27 4.82 6.13
CA VAL A 109 -3.06 4.43 7.31
C VAL A 109 -3.64 3.02 7.13
N LEU A 110 -4.26 2.74 5.97
CA LEU A 110 -4.78 1.41 5.68
C LEU A 110 -3.71 0.32 5.70
N GLY A 111 -2.51 0.62 5.19
CA GLY A 111 -1.36 -0.29 5.23
C GLY A 111 -1.01 -0.71 6.65
N ASN A 112 -1.09 0.22 7.60
CA ASN A 112 -0.87 -0.10 9.01
C ASN A 112 -2.05 -0.88 9.62
N LEU A 113 -3.29 -0.47 9.34
CA LEU A 113 -4.48 -1.11 9.90
C LEU A 113 -4.72 -2.54 9.36
N SER A 114 -4.41 -2.76 8.07
CA SER A 114 -4.57 -4.03 7.36
C SER A 114 -3.62 -5.14 7.83
N ARG A 115 -2.66 -4.84 8.73
CA ARG A 115 -1.95 -5.89 9.48
C ARG A 115 -2.91 -6.76 10.30
N LYS A 116 -4.08 -6.24 10.66
CA LYS A 116 -5.14 -6.96 11.38
C LYS A 116 -6.10 -7.66 10.40
N THR A 117 -6.30 -8.96 10.58
CA THR A 117 -7.20 -9.78 9.74
C THR A 117 -8.62 -9.22 9.65
N GLU A 118 -9.16 -8.70 10.75
CA GLU A 118 -10.50 -8.12 10.78
C GLU A 118 -10.65 -6.88 9.86
N ILE A 119 -9.60 -6.06 9.73
CA ILE A 119 -9.59 -4.91 8.84
C ILE A 119 -9.51 -5.35 7.39
N ARG A 120 -8.69 -6.37 7.09
CA ARG A 120 -8.61 -6.93 5.73
C ARG A 120 -9.94 -7.50 5.27
N ASN A 121 -10.55 -8.34 6.10
CA ASN A 121 -11.86 -8.93 5.81
C ASN A 121 -12.92 -7.86 5.59
N ARG A 122 -12.90 -6.79 6.40
CA ARG A 122 -13.82 -5.67 6.24
C ARG A 122 -13.58 -4.90 4.95
N PHE A 123 -12.33 -4.58 4.63
CA PHE A 123 -11.96 -3.88 3.40
C PHE A 123 -12.39 -4.62 2.13
N ALA A 124 -12.24 -5.95 2.13
CA ALA A 124 -12.76 -6.79 1.05
C ALA A 124 -14.30 -6.84 1.04
N THR A 125 -14.95 -7.02 2.20
CA THR A 125 -16.43 -7.09 2.30
C THR A 125 -17.11 -5.79 1.88
N ASP A 126 -16.48 -4.65 2.15
CA ASP A 126 -16.96 -3.31 1.77
C ASP A 126 -16.75 -3.03 0.26
N GLY A 127 -16.13 -3.95 -0.50
CA GLY A 127 -15.89 -3.82 -1.94
C GLY A 127 -14.73 -2.88 -2.31
N TYR A 128 -13.89 -2.51 -1.33
CA TYR A 128 -12.79 -1.57 -1.57
C TYR A 128 -11.55 -2.23 -2.16
N LEU A 129 -11.38 -3.55 -2.03
CA LEU A 129 -10.28 -4.27 -2.70
C LEU A 129 -10.44 -4.24 -4.22
N GLU A 130 -11.67 -4.40 -4.72
CA GLU A 130 -12.02 -4.25 -6.13
C GLU A 130 -11.71 -2.83 -6.62
N ARG A 131 -12.10 -1.82 -5.84
CA ARG A 131 -11.84 -0.41 -6.15
C ARG A 131 -10.34 -0.10 -6.17
N LEU A 132 -9.58 -0.70 -5.27
CA LEU A 132 -8.12 -0.63 -5.24
C LEU A 132 -7.49 -1.20 -6.51
N LEU A 133 -7.94 -2.37 -6.98
CA LEU A 133 -7.47 -2.98 -8.23
C LEU A 133 -7.80 -2.14 -9.47
N ILE A 134 -8.92 -1.43 -9.46
CA ILE A 134 -9.29 -0.47 -10.52
C ILE A 134 -8.34 0.74 -10.51
N SER A 135 -7.86 1.16 -9.34
CA SER A 135 -7.01 2.35 -9.19
C SER A 135 -5.54 2.16 -9.58
N ILE A 136 -5.08 0.93 -9.79
CA ILE A 136 -3.70 0.59 -10.18
C ILE A 136 -3.60 0.06 -11.61
N PRO A 137 -2.50 0.31 -12.36
CA PRO A 137 -1.46 1.29 -12.03
C PRO A 137 -2.01 2.71 -12.01
N SER A 138 -1.50 3.55 -11.10
CA SER A 138 -1.86 4.96 -11.04
C SER A 138 -0.83 5.82 -11.80
N LYS A 139 -1.07 7.13 -11.86
CA LYS A 139 -0.07 8.10 -12.35
C LYS A 139 0.87 8.63 -11.25
N ASN A 140 0.70 8.15 -10.02
CA ASN A 140 1.42 8.64 -8.85
C ASN A 140 2.09 7.46 -8.13
N LYS A 141 3.41 7.37 -8.24
CA LYS A 141 4.19 6.29 -7.64
C LYS A 141 3.97 6.15 -6.13
N GLU A 142 3.91 7.27 -5.39
CA GLU A 142 3.67 7.24 -3.93
C GLU A 142 2.34 6.57 -3.56
N TYR A 143 1.31 6.79 -4.36
CA TYR A 143 0.04 6.10 -4.21
C TYR A 143 0.17 4.61 -4.53
N ASP A 144 0.87 4.24 -5.61
CA ASP A 144 1.11 2.84 -5.97
C ASP A 144 1.94 2.10 -4.91
N TYR A 145 3.01 2.70 -4.35
CA TYR A 145 3.75 2.13 -3.21
C TYR A 145 2.83 1.84 -2.03
N SER A 146 2.02 2.84 -1.64
CA SER A 146 1.12 2.74 -0.50
C SER A 146 0.03 1.67 -0.76
N THR A 147 -0.43 1.59 -2.00
CA THR A 147 -1.44 0.63 -2.45
C THR A 147 -0.91 -0.81 -2.49
N TYR A 148 0.30 -1.03 -2.99
CA TYR A 148 0.92 -2.34 -2.94
C TYR A 148 1.30 -2.75 -1.52
N GLY A 149 1.67 -1.81 -0.65
CA GLY A 149 1.82 -2.09 0.79
C GLY A 149 0.54 -2.66 1.41
N VAL A 150 -0.64 -2.13 1.04
CA VAL A 150 -1.93 -2.73 1.41
C VAL A 150 -2.11 -4.09 0.73
N MET A 151 -1.81 -4.20 -0.56
CA MET A 151 -1.97 -5.45 -1.32
C MET A 151 -1.17 -6.62 -0.71
N VAL A 152 0.07 -6.38 -0.30
CA VAL A 152 0.92 -7.36 0.40
C VAL A 152 0.19 -7.95 1.60
N ASN A 153 -0.44 -7.10 2.43
CA ASN A 153 -1.22 -7.54 3.58
C ASN A 153 -2.49 -8.29 3.15
N MET A 154 -3.21 -7.80 2.13
CA MET A 154 -4.45 -8.41 1.64
C MET A 154 -4.24 -9.84 1.12
N MET A 155 -3.14 -10.08 0.40
CA MET A 155 -2.85 -11.38 -0.23
C MET A 155 -2.44 -12.48 0.75
N VAL A 156 -2.24 -12.14 2.02
CA VAL A 156 -2.03 -13.12 3.10
C VAL A 156 -3.27 -14.03 3.26
N ASP A 157 -4.49 -13.50 3.10
CA ASP A 157 -5.70 -14.31 3.24
C ASP A 157 -6.15 -14.90 1.90
N ALA A 158 -6.27 -16.23 1.85
CA ALA A 158 -6.73 -16.97 0.68
C ALA A 158 -8.11 -16.50 0.16
N ALA A 159 -8.99 -16.01 1.05
CA ALA A 159 -10.31 -15.52 0.68
C ALA A 159 -10.29 -14.25 -0.20
N HIS A 160 -9.21 -13.47 -0.18
CA HIS A 160 -9.09 -12.24 -0.98
C HIS A 160 -8.49 -12.48 -2.36
N ARG A 161 -7.81 -13.62 -2.57
CA ARG A 161 -7.10 -13.97 -3.82
C ARG A 161 -8.05 -14.07 -5.04
N PRO A 162 -9.29 -14.59 -4.93
CA PRO A 162 -10.25 -14.54 -6.04
C PRO A 162 -10.58 -13.12 -6.51
N ILE A 163 -10.67 -12.15 -5.60
CA ILE A 163 -10.94 -10.75 -5.94
C ILE A 163 -9.76 -10.16 -6.72
N PHE A 164 -8.52 -10.41 -6.25
CA PHE A 164 -7.29 -10.04 -6.95
C PHE A 164 -7.25 -10.59 -8.38
N ARG A 165 -7.55 -11.88 -8.55
CA ARG A 165 -7.65 -12.52 -9.86
C ARG A 165 -8.70 -11.87 -10.75
N GLN A 166 -9.93 -11.71 -10.25
CA GLN A 166 -11.04 -11.14 -11.03
C GLN A 166 -10.78 -9.68 -11.45
N GLY A 167 -10.00 -8.93 -10.67
CA GLY A 167 -9.56 -7.58 -11.00
C GLY A 167 -8.31 -7.51 -11.90
N ASN A 168 -7.88 -8.62 -12.50
CA ASN A 168 -6.64 -8.73 -13.29
C ASN A 168 -5.40 -8.27 -12.52
N GLY A 169 -5.37 -8.51 -11.20
CA GLY A 169 -4.28 -8.05 -10.33
C GLY A 169 -2.92 -8.60 -10.74
N PHE A 170 -2.85 -9.83 -11.25
CA PHE A 170 -1.61 -10.43 -11.71
C PHE A 170 -1.06 -9.69 -12.94
N GLN A 171 -1.88 -9.51 -13.99
CA GLN A 171 -1.48 -8.75 -15.17
C GLN A 171 -1.03 -7.32 -14.84
N LYS A 172 -1.78 -6.62 -13.98
CA LYS A 172 -1.41 -5.28 -13.51
C LYS A 172 -0.08 -5.27 -12.74
N SER A 173 0.23 -6.36 -12.02
CA SER A 173 1.51 -6.53 -11.34
C SER A 173 2.66 -6.69 -12.34
N LEU A 174 2.45 -7.43 -13.43
CA LEU A 174 3.44 -7.56 -14.50
C LEU A 174 3.74 -6.22 -15.16
N GLU A 175 2.69 -5.45 -15.50
CA GLU A 175 2.82 -4.10 -16.09
C GLU A 175 3.69 -3.18 -15.22
N ILE A 176 3.46 -3.19 -13.90
CA ILE A 176 4.22 -2.37 -12.94
C ILE A 176 5.65 -2.88 -12.76
N LEU A 177 5.88 -4.20 -12.74
CA LEU A 177 7.23 -4.77 -12.67
C LEU A 177 8.05 -4.42 -13.91
N GLU A 178 7.46 -4.52 -15.10
CA GLU A 178 8.14 -4.16 -16.34
C GLU A 178 8.57 -2.70 -16.39
N GLU A 179 7.68 -1.78 -15.98
CA GLU A 179 7.99 -0.35 -15.91
C GLU A 179 8.99 -0.06 -14.80
N GLY A 180 8.77 -0.62 -13.61
CA GLY A 180 9.63 -0.40 -12.44
C GLY A 180 11.06 -0.90 -12.63
N ILE A 181 11.28 -2.04 -13.28
CA ILE A 181 12.64 -2.54 -13.59
C ILE A 181 13.35 -1.60 -14.59
N LYS A 182 12.64 -1.06 -15.58
CA LYS A 182 13.21 -0.12 -16.56
C LYS A 182 13.57 1.22 -15.92
N GLU A 183 12.81 1.63 -14.91
CA GLU A 183 13.00 2.88 -14.17
C GLU A 183 13.87 2.74 -12.91
N GLU A 184 14.42 1.54 -12.65
CA GLU A 184 15.20 1.22 -11.45
C GLU A 184 14.42 1.46 -10.13
N ASP A 185 13.10 1.28 -10.17
CA ASP A 185 12.20 1.40 -9.02
C ASP A 185 12.12 0.09 -8.23
N PHE A 186 13.25 -0.27 -7.61
CA PHE A 186 13.41 -1.58 -6.97
C PHE A 186 12.50 -1.75 -5.73
N VAL A 187 12.16 -0.65 -5.06
CA VAL A 187 11.24 -0.66 -3.91
C VAL A 187 9.82 -1.06 -4.35
N LEU A 188 9.30 -0.49 -5.44
CA LEU A 188 7.94 -0.80 -5.90
C LEU A 188 7.89 -2.23 -6.41
N CYS A 189 8.88 -2.61 -7.22
CA CYS A 189 9.04 -3.98 -7.70
C CYS A 189 9.10 -4.99 -6.56
N THR A 190 9.80 -4.67 -5.47
CA THR A 190 9.87 -5.53 -4.28
C THR A 190 8.48 -5.72 -3.66
N LEU A 191 7.70 -4.64 -3.47
CA LEU A 191 6.33 -4.74 -2.95
C LEU A 191 5.40 -5.55 -3.88
N VAL A 192 5.52 -5.37 -5.19
CA VAL A 192 4.76 -6.16 -6.16
C VAL A 192 5.11 -7.64 -6.05
N CYS A 193 6.40 -7.96 -6.01
CA CYS A 193 6.88 -9.32 -5.80
C CYS A 193 6.39 -9.91 -4.47
N GLN A 194 6.35 -9.14 -3.38
CA GLN A 194 5.81 -9.58 -2.09
C GLN A 194 4.32 -9.90 -2.17
N ALA A 195 3.54 -9.07 -2.88
CA ALA A 195 2.12 -9.32 -3.10
C ALA A 195 1.90 -10.60 -3.92
N LEU A 196 2.66 -10.80 -5.00
CA LEU A 196 2.63 -12.02 -5.83
C LEU A 196 3.11 -13.26 -5.08
N TRP A 197 4.08 -13.10 -4.17
CA TRP A 197 4.55 -14.16 -3.30
C TRP A 197 3.42 -14.60 -2.37
N ASN A 198 2.74 -13.66 -1.71
CA ASN A 198 1.62 -13.93 -0.81
C ASN A 198 0.42 -14.51 -1.55
N TYR A 199 0.15 -14.03 -2.77
CA TYR A 199 -0.88 -14.56 -3.65
C TYR A 199 -0.64 -16.03 -4.00
N SER A 200 0.61 -16.45 -4.15
CA SER A 200 1.01 -17.82 -4.53
C SER A 200 1.35 -18.76 -3.36
N ILE A 201 1.08 -18.38 -2.11
CA ILE A 201 1.37 -19.24 -0.95
C ILE A 201 0.62 -20.58 -1.04
N ASP A 202 -0.67 -20.56 -1.39
CA ASP A 202 -1.49 -21.78 -1.51
C ASP A 202 -2.06 -21.93 -2.92
N LEU A 203 -1.58 -22.95 -3.62
CA LEU A 203 -1.88 -23.23 -5.03
C LEU A 203 -3.36 -23.50 -5.31
N GLU A 204 -4.11 -23.98 -4.32
CA GLU A 204 -5.56 -24.24 -4.47
C GLU A 204 -6.38 -22.95 -4.61
N SER A 205 -5.85 -21.83 -4.10
CA SER A 205 -6.54 -20.52 -4.06
C SER A 205 -5.95 -19.51 -5.04
N CYS A 206 -4.81 -19.84 -5.63
CA CYS A 206 -4.10 -19.04 -6.60
C CYS A 206 -4.31 -19.65 -7.98
N TYR A 207 -4.84 -18.88 -8.92
CA TYR A 207 -4.86 -19.29 -10.32
C TYR A 207 -3.97 -18.35 -11.10
N VAL A 208 -2.94 -18.92 -11.71
CA VAL A 208 -2.07 -18.25 -12.67
C VAL A 208 -1.96 -19.17 -13.87
N ASN A 209 -2.14 -18.60 -15.05
CA ASN A 209 -2.03 -19.37 -16.28
C ASN A 209 -0.55 -19.48 -16.72
N ALA A 210 -0.26 -20.39 -17.64
CA ALA A 210 1.12 -20.66 -18.06
C ALA A 210 1.78 -19.44 -18.73
N ASP A 211 1.01 -18.62 -19.43
CA ASP A 211 1.51 -17.41 -20.11
C ASP A 211 1.91 -16.37 -19.07
N GLU A 212 1.07 -16.11 -18.08
CA GLU A 212 1.34 -15.22 -16.94
C GLU A 212 2.62 -15.61 -16.17
N ILE A 213 2.85 -16.92 -15.98
CA ILE A 213 4.08 -17.40 -15.34
C ILE A 213 5.29 -17.20 -16.25
N THR A 214 5.13 -17.40 -17.55
CA THR A 214 6.19 -17.19 -18.54
C THR A 214 6.59 -15.72 -18.58
N ASP A 215 5.62 -14.81 -18.63
CA ASP A 215 5.86 -13.37 -18.61
C ASP A 215 6.56 -12.94 -17.32
N LEU A 216 6.10 -13.42 -16.15
CA LEU A 216 6.77 -13.16 -14.88
C LEU A 216 8.22 -13.68 -14.89
N ASN A 217 8.44 -14.88 -15.43
CA ASN A 217 9.77 -15.48 -15.51
C ASN A 217 10.71 -14.65 -16.40
N ASP A 218 10.23 -14.19 -17.55
CA ASP A 218 11.00 -13.36 -18.47
C ASP A 218 11.38 -12.03 -17.82
N ILE A 219 10.44 -11.38 -17.14
CA ILE A 219 10.65 -10.13 -16.41
C ILE A 219 11.69 -10.31 -15.30
N LEU A 220 11.50 -11.29 -14.41
CA LEU A 220 12.40 -11.48 -13.26
C LEU A 220 13.77 -12.03 -13.67
N SER A 221 13.89 -12.68 -14.84
CA SER A 221 15.19 -13.08 -15.38
C SER A 221 16.09 -11.89 -15.73
N ILE A 222 15.51 -10.72 -16.05
CA ILE A 222 16.26 -9.48 -16.26
C ILE A 222 16.95 -9.07 -14.96
N VAL A 223 16.25 -9.12 -13.82
CA VAL A 223 16.81 -8.79 -12.49
C VAL A 223 17.97 -9.74 -12.15
N LEU A 224 17.81 -11.04 -12.40
CA LEU A 224 18.89 -12.01 -12.17
C LEU A 224 20.09 -11.77 -13.07
N TYR A 225 19.85 -11.43 -14.33
CA TYR A 225 20.90 -11.15 -15.30
C TYR A 225 21.67 -9.89 -14.95
N GLN A 226 20.99 -8.81 -14.56
CA GLN A 226 21.61 -7.57 -14.06
C GLN A 226 22.57 -7.90 -12.92
N ARG A 227 22.12 -8.65 -11.90
CA ARG A 227 22.97 -9.04 -10.77
C ARG A 227 24.20 -9.88 -11.17
N GLN A 228 24.11 -10.68 -12.23
CA GLN A 228 25.20 -11.52 -12.73
C GLN A 228 26.20 -10.76 -13.62
N GLN A 229 25.75 -9.72 -14.32
CA GLN A 229 26.64 -8.85 -15.10
C GLN A 229 27.45 -7.90 -14.22
N ASP A 230 27.04 -7.74 -12.97
CA ASP A 230 27.64 -6.82 -12.02
C ASP A 230 28.99 -7.32 -11.46
N ASP A 231 30.03 -7.13 -12.27
CA ASP A 231 31.36 -6.66 -11.84
C ASP A 231 31.33 -5.10 -11.77
N LEU A 232 30.20 -4.52 -11.31
CA LEU A 232 30.00 -3.08 -11.24
C LEU A 232 30.91 -2.46 -10.17
N PRO A 233 31.39 -1.23 -10.37
CA PRO A 233 32.05 -0.49 -9.29
C PRO A 233 31.13 -0.46 -8.04
N GLU A 234 31.73 -0.63 -6.85
CA GLU A 234 31.12 -0.72 -5.51
C GLU A 234 30.02 0.31 -5.18
N THR A 235 29.79 1.31 -6.04
CA THR A 235 28.90 2.44 -5.82
C THR A 235 27.47 2.30 -6.38
N VAL A 236 27.14 1.21 -7.10
CA VAL A 236 25.82 1.04 -7.76
C VAL A 236 25.02 -0.16 -7.23
N ILE A 237 25.69 -1.21 -6.74
CA ILE A 237 25.03 -2.42 -6.19
C ILE A 237 24.61 -2.24 -4.72
N ASP A 238 25.12 -1.21 -4.04
CA ASP A 238 24.95 -1.02 -2.59
C ASP A 238 23.67 -0.27 -2.22
N THR A 239 22.56 -0.57 -2.92
CA THR A 239 21.23 -0.16 -2.45
C THR A 239 20.54 -1.40 -1.90
N ASP A 240 20.24 -1.40 -0.60
CA ASP A 240 19.49 -2.46 0.09
C ASP A 240 18.24 -2.90 -0.71
N ASP A 241 17.64 -1.94 -1.43
CA ASP A 241 16.43 -2.13 -2.24
C ASP A 241 16.62 -3.10 -3.43
N PHE A 242 17.76 -3.08 -4.13
CA PHE A 242 18.00 -4.02 -5.25
C PHE A 242 18.26 -5.44 -4.75
N GLU A 243 19.01 -5.59 -3.66
CA GLU A 243 19.27 -6.90 -3.06
C GLU A 243 17.98 -7.53 -2.49
N ASP A 244 17.09 -6.71 -1.91
CA ASP A 244 15.74 -7.13 -1.52
C ASP A 244 14.93 -7.63 -2.72
N LEU A 245 14.92 -6.87 -3.83
CA LEU A 245 14.25 -7.26 -5.06
C LEU A 245 14.83 -8.56 -5.64
N TYR A 246 16.15 -8.67 -5.69
CA TYR A 246 16.84 -9.84 -6.21
C TYR A 246 16.48 -11.10 -5.40
N SER A 247 16.57 -11.01 -4.07
CA SER A 247 16.25 -12.10 -3.14
C SER A 247 14.82 -12.60 -3.34
N ILE A 248 13.83 -11.70 -3.38
CA ILE A 248 12.43 -12.10 -3.58
C ILE A 248 12.16 -12.64 -4.99
N SER A 249 12.82 -12.08 -6.00
CA SER A 249 12.69 -12.51 -7.40
C SER A 249 13.17 -13.96 -7.58
N GLN A 250 14.31 -14.31 -6.98
CA GLN A 250 14.81 -15.70 -6.98
C GLN A 250 13.80 -16.66 -6.36
N GLY A 251 13.24 -16.28 -5.20
CA GLY A 251 12.23 -17.08 -4.53
C GLY A 251 10.99 -17.28 -5.40
N LEU A 252 10.48 -16.22 -6.01
CA LEU A 252 9.29 -16.24 -6.85
C LEU A 252 9.47 -17.15 -8.05
N LEU A 253 10.58 -17.02 -8.77
CA LEU A 253 10.91 -17.89 -9.91
C LEU A 253 10.91 -19.36 -9.52
N ILE A 254 11.57 -19.71 -8.40
CA ILE A 254 11.58 -21.09 -7.89
C ILE A 254 10.17 -21.57 -7.58
N ARG A 255 9.34 -20.71 -6.97
CA ARG A 255 7.96 -21.07 -6.64
C ARG A 255 7.13 -21.30 -7.90
N TYR A 256 7.05 -20.32 -8.79
CA TYR A 256 6.17 -20.39 -9.95
C TYR A 256 6.57 -21.49 -10.94
N ASN A 257 7.88 -21.79 -11.08
CA ASN A 257 8.33 -22.95 -11.84
C ASN A 257 7.87 -24.30 -11.25
N LYS A 258 7.74 -24.40 -9.91
CA LYS A 258 7.14 -25.58 -9.28
C LYS A 258 5.64 -25.70 -9.59
N ILE A 259 4.93 -24.58 -9.66
CA ILE A 259 3.50 -24.53 -10.02
C ILE A 259 3.29 -25.06 -11.45
N VAL A 260 4.10 -24.58 -12.40
CA VAL A 260 4.06 -25.07 -13.79
C VAL A 260 4.34 -26.57 -13.87
N SER A 261 5.33 -27.05 -13.12
CA SER A 261 5.69 -28.47 -13.07
C SER A 261 4.55 -29.34 -12.50
N SER A 262 3.81 -28.86 -11.49
CA SER A 262 2.63 -29.58 -10.98
C SER A 262 1.47 -29.60 -11.99
N LEU A 263 1.20 -28.49 -12.68
CA LEU A 263 0.10 -28.39 -13.65
C LEU A 263 0.33 -29.26 -14.90
N SER A 264 1.58 -29.39 -15.32
CA SER A 264 1.99 -30.24 -16.46
C SER A 264 2.00 -31.74 -16.11
N GLY A 265 2.23 -32.10 -14.84
CA GLY A 265 2.17 -33.48 -14.35
C GLY A 265 0.74 -34.03 -14.21
N GLU A 266 -0.24 -33.19 -13.85
CA GLU A 266 -1.65 -33.59 -13.75
C GLU A 266 -2.32 -33.81 -15.11
N SER A 267 -1.80 -33.18 -16.16
CA SER A 267 -2.30 -33.35 -17.54
C SER A 267 -1.80 -34.63 -18.22
N SER A 268 -0.79 -35.31 -17.66
CA SER A 268 -0.26 -36.58 -18.18
C SER A 268 -0.85 -37.83 -17.53
N SER A 269 -1.57 -37.72 -16.40
CA SER A 269 -2.18 -38.87 -15.70
C SER A 269 -3.62 -39.20 -16.12
N ASN A 270 -4.23 -38.42 -17.02
CA ASN A 270 -5.63 -38.61 -17.45
C ASN A 270 -5.77 -39.31 -18.82
N HIS A 271 -4.72 -39.92 -19.36
CA HIS A 271 -4.74 -40.58 -20.68
C HIS A 271 -4.24 -42.04 -20.70
N GLU A 272 -4.12 -42.72 -19.55
CA GLU A 272 -3.68 -44.12 -19.52
C GLU A 272 -4.72 -45.15 -19.06
N ASP A 273 -6.00 -44.77 -18.86
CA ASP A 273 -7.08 -45.73 -18.58
C ASP A 273 -8.29 -45.54 -19.52
N GLU A 274 -8.16 -45.99 -20.77
CA GLU A 274 -9.28 -46.47 -21.62
C GLU A 274 -8.86 -47.68 -22.46
#